data_AF-A0A1G3JM66-F1
#
_entry.id   AF-A0A1G3JM66-F1
#
_cell.length_a   1.000
_cell.length_b   1.000
_cell.length_c   1.000
_cell.angle_alpha   90.00
_cell.angle_beta   90.00
_cell.angle_gamma   90.00
#
_symmetry.space_group_name_H-M   'P 1'
#
loop_
_entity.id
_entity.type
_entity.pdbx_description
1 polymer ?
#
loop_
_entity_poly.entity_id
_entity_poly.type
_entity_poly.pdbx_seq_one_letter_code
_entity_poly.pdbx_strand_id
1 'polypeptide(L)'
;MASTLFADIYSNIDGKLDLFLNERLNNVIDVVRGPLALGLVIYIALFGYMVMRGIVSEPWGELVYRMVKLCLLYVAATTVAYSEWITNPLFHGMPDAISQALAGKTITSVGSVFDDYFGQVDSLVLIIRTEAATYLDINPWKLVLLTLAVAIYGLAGLSAAIGFAITVFAKVALAVVIALGPIFIALSLFETTRRFFYGWLGQVFNYIVLMAVIIAITALITDLGATALTAAEGTPDVTIGAVLFAVYIFLGTIFFFQA
;
A
#
# COMPACT_ATOMS: atom_id res chain seq x y z
N MET A 1 13.49 -6.96 -22.78
CA MET A 1 14.23 -6.66 -21.55
C MET A 1 13.17 -6.24 -20.57
N ALA A 2 12.88 -7.03 -19.52
CA ALA A 2 11.80 -6.70 -18.60
C ALA A 2 12.03 -5.29 -18.05
N SER A 3 11.05 -4.39 -18.19
CA SER A 3 11.15 -3.05 -17.61
C SER A 3 11.21 -3.19 -16.10
N THR A 4 12.19 -2.54 -15.45
CA THR A 4 12.24 -2.40 -13.98
C THR A 4 11.69 -1.06 -13.52
N LEU A 5 10.92 -0.38 -14.38
CA LEU A 5 10.53 1.01 -14.23
C LEU A 5 9.73 1.22 -12.94
N PHE A 6 8.72 0.36 -12.69
CA PHE A 6 7.85 0.50 -11.53
C PHE A 6 8.58 0.12 -10.25
N ALA A 7 9.40 -0.93 -10.27
CA ALA A 7 10.27 -1.30 -9.14
C ALA A 7 11.24 -0.18 -8.76
N ASP A 8 11.91 0.43 -9.74
CA ASP A 8 12.88 1.50 -9.51
C ASP A 8 12.21 2.76 -8.94
N ILE A 9 11.04 3.14 -9.48
CA ILE A 9 10.26 4.27 -8.96
C ILE A 9 9.77 3.97 -7.54
N TYR A 10 9.24 2.77 -7.30
CA TYR A 10 8.75 2.39 -5.98
C TYR A 10 9.86 2.40 -4.93
N SER A 11 11.02 1.82 -5.24
CA SER A 11 12.17 1.80 -4.33
C SER A 11 12.67 3.21 -4.00
N ASN A 12 12.71 4.12 -4.98
CA ASN A 12 13.05 5.52 -4.74
C ASN A 12 12.05 6.20 -3.81
N ILE A 13 10.75 6.00 -4.02
CA ILE A 13 9.70 6.59 -3.17
C ILE A 13 9.77 6.01 -1.76
N ASP A 14 9.86 4.69 -1.62
CA ASP A 14 9.96 3.99 -0.34
C ASP A 14 11.16 4.49 0.47
N GLY A 15 12.33 4.59 -0.15
CA GLY A 15 13.53 5.13 0.50
C GLY A 15 13.39 6.60 0.93
N LYS A 16 12.65 7.44 0.19
CA LYS A 16 12.35 8.82 0.61
C LYS A 16 11.34 8.86 1.76
N LEU A 17 10.36 7.96 1.76
CA LEU A 17 9.39 7.85 2.85
C LEU A 17 10.04 7.32 4.13
N ASP A 18 11.04 6.45 4.03
CA ASP A 18 11.83 6.00 5.18
C ASP A 18 12.62 7.14 5.82
N LEU A 19 13.27 7.97 5.00
CA LEU A 19 13.95 9.16 5.50
C LEU A 19 12.94 10.14 6.14
N PHE A 20 11.79 10.34 5.50
CA PHE A 20 10.71 11.16 6.03
C PHE A 20 10.25 10.65 7.40
N LEU A 21 10.01 9.34 7.55
CA LEU A 21 9.60 8.74 8.82
C LEU A 21 10.70 8.87 9.87
N ASN A 22 11.96 8.58 9.56
CA ASN A 22 13.04 8.69 10.52
C ASN A 22 13.28 10.12 11.03
N GLU A 23 13.23 11.13 10.16
CA GLU A 23 13.46 12.53 10.56
C GLU A 23 12.23 13.19 11.19
N ARG A 24 11.05 12.98 10.61
CA ARG A 24 9.82 13.68 11.06
C ARG A 24 9.21 13.05 12.29
N LEU A 25 9.38 11.76 12.51
CA LEU A 25 8.89 11.09 13.72
C LEU A 25 9.49 11.71 14.98
N ASN A 26 10.80 12.01 14.98
CA ASN A 26 11.45 12.65 16.12
C ASN A 26 10.84 14.01 16.46
N ASN A 27 10.57 14.83 15.43
CA ASN A 27 9.91 16.12 15.60
C ASN A 27 8.48 15.99 16.17
N VAL A 28 7.71 15.01 15.70
CA VAL A 28 6.34 14.77 16.19
C VAL A 28 6.38 14.26 17.64
N ILE A 29 7.28 13.34 17.96
CA ILE A 29 7.49 12.84 19.32
C ILE A 29 7.81 14.00 20.28
N ASP A 30 8.71 14.91 19.89
CA ASP A 30 9.10 16.05 20.73
C ASP A 30 7.92 16.98 21.03
N VAL A 31 7.08 17.26 20.03
CA VAL A 31 5.87 18.09 20.19
C VAL A 31 4.85 17.42 21.11
N VAL A 32 4.70 16.10 21.03
CA VAL A 32 3.72 15.34 21.84
C VAL A 32 4.17 15.19 23.30
N ARG A 33 5.49 15.11 23.54
CA ARG A 33 6.06 14.75 24.84
C ARG A 33 5.64 15.70 25.96
N GLY A 34 5.66 17.01 25.71
CA GLY A 34 5.32 18.05 26.69
C GLY A 34 3.84 18.03 27.13
N PRO A 35 2.89 18.22 26.19
CA PRO A 35 1.47 18.19 26.49
C PRO A 35 1.01 16.89 27.14
N LEU A 36 1.52 15.75 26.68
CA LEU A 36 1.12 14.47 27.25
C LEU A 36 1.68 14.25 28.65
N ALA A 37 2.93 14.67 28.94
CA ALA A 37 3.46 14.61 30.30
C ALA A 37 2.60 15.43 31.28
N LEU A 38 2.20 16.63 30.89
CA LEU A 38 1.27 17.45 31.68
C LEU A 38 -0.09 16.76 31.87
N GLY A 39 -0.64 16.19 30.79
CA GLY A 39 -1.90 15.45 30.84
C GLY A 39 -1.84 14.24 31.77
N LEU A 40 -0.72 13.50 31.77
CA LEU A 40 -0.46 12.40 32.71
C LEU A 40 -0.42 12.90 34.15
N VAL A 41 0.35 13.95 34.44
CA VAL A 41 0.45 14.51 35.80
C VAL A 41 -0.92 14.94 36.31
N ILE A 42 -1.72 15.63 35.48
CA ILE A 42 -3.08 16.05 35.84
C ILE A 42 -3.97 14.82 36.08
N TYR A 43 -3.91 13.82 35.21
CA TYR A 43 -4.70 12.59 35.35
C TYR A 43 -4.37 11.87 36.66
N ILE A 44 -3.09 11.68 36.95
CA ILE A 44 -2.61 11.03 38.18
C ILE A 44 -3.04 11.85 39.41
N ALA A 45 -2.94 13.18 39.38
CA ALA A 45 -3.33 14.05 40.49
C ALA A 45 -4.85 14.01 40.76
N LEU A 46 -5.68 14.11 39.72
CA LEU A 46 -7.14 14.04 39.86
C LEU A 46 -7.60 12.66 40.33
N PHE A 47 -7.01 11.60 39.79
CA PHE A 47 -7.34 10.24 40.20
C PHE A 47 -6.92 9.97 41.65
N GLY A 48 -5.71 10.40 42.04
CA GLY A 48 -5.24 10.35 43.42
C GLY A 48 -6.18 11.09 44.39
N TYR A 49 -6.70 12.25 43.99
CA TYR A 49 -7.70 12.99 44.76
C TYR A 49 -9.02 12.23 44.92
N MET A 50 -9.54 11.60 43.86
CA MET A 50 -10.78 10.80 43.93
C MET A 50 -10.64 9.59 44.86
N VAL A 51 -9.46 8.95 44.87
CA VAL A 51 -9.14 7.84 45.77
C VAL A 51 -9.10 8.30 47.22
N MET A 52 -8.41 9.41 47.51
CA MET A 52 -8.38 9.99 48.88
C MET A 52 -9.77 10.36 49.38
N ARG A 53 -10.68 10.76 48.48
CA ARG A 53 -12.07 11.12 48.82
C ARG A 53 -12.99 9.90 48.98
N GLY A 54 -12.50 8.68 48.75
CA GLY A 54 -13.27 7.44 48.90
C GLY A 54 -14.42 7.30 47.90
N ILE A 55 -14.44 8.09 46.82
CA ILE A 55 -15.47 8.04 45.78
C ILE A 55 -15.29 6.81 44.89
N VAL A 56 -14.06 6.32 44.78
CA VAL A 56 -13.68 5.15 43.98
C VAL A 56 -13.17 4.08 44.95
N SER A 57 -13.94 3.00 45.12
CA SER A 57 -13.55 1.81 45.90
C SER A 57 -13.03 0.70 44.98
N GLU A 58 -12.25 1.05 43.96
CA GLU A 58 -11.54 0.05 43.14
C GLU A 58 -10.37 -0.55 43.95
N PRO A 59 -10.17 -1.88 43.90
CA PRO A 59 -9.00 -2.50 44.50
C PRO A 59 -7.71 -1.88 43.96
N TRP A 60 -6.75 -1.56 44.83
CA TRP A 60 -5.46 -0.94 44.47
C TRP A 60 -4.72 -1.64 43.31
N GLY A 61 -4.97 -2.94 43.08
CA GLY A 61 -4.41 -3.70 41.95
C GLY A 61 -4.89 -3.24 40.57
N GLU A 62 -6.17 -2.89 40.41
CA GLU A 62 -6.70 -2.38 39.12
C GLU A 62 -6.10 -1.01 38.79
N LEU A 63 -5.85 -0.23 39.84
CA LEU A 63 -5.21 1.08 39.78
C LEU A 63 -3.77 0.99 39.28
N VAL A 64 -2.96 0.09 39.88
CA VAL A 64 -1.58 -0.15 39.44
C VAL A 64 -1.55 -0.69 38.01
N TYR A 65 -2.43 -1.63 37.66
CA TYR A 65 -2.51 -2.17 36.30
C TYR A 65 -2.82 -1.08 35.27
N ARG A 66 -3.75 -0.18 35.58
CA ARG A 66 -4.09 0.96 34.74
C ARG A 66 -2.89 1.90 34.58
N MET A 67 -2.23 2.27 35.67
CA MET A 67 -1.06 3.16 35.64
C MET A 67 0.12 2.56 34.86
N VAL A 68 0.40 1.27 35.02
CA VAL A 68 1.43 0.56 34.26
C VAL A 68 1.12 0.56 32.77
N LYS A 69 -0.13 0.28 32.39
CA LYS A 69 -0.59 0.34 30.99
C LYS A 69 -0.41 1.75 30.40
N LEU A 70 -0.74 2.79 31.17
CA LEU A 70 -0.57 4.19 30.76
C LEU A 70 0.91 4.56 30.58
N CYS A 71 1.80 4.12 31.49
CA CYS A 71 3.24 4.32 31.36
C CYS A 71 3.86 3.56 30.17
N LEU A 72 3.43 2.32 29.92
CA LEU A 72 3.87 1.54 28.75
C LEU A 72 3.44 2.21 27.45
N LEU A 73 2.20 2.68 27.36
CA LEU A 73 1.70 3.45 26.22
C LEU A 73 2.46 4.76 26.04
N TYR A 74 2.81 5.44 27.13
CA TYR A 74 3.65 6.64 27.07
C TYR A 74 5.03 6.36 26.48
N VAL A 75 5.72 5.32 26.96
CA VAL A 75 7.04 4.92 26.46
C VAL A 75 6.94 4.52 24.99
N ALA A 76 5.94 3.72 24.62
CA ALA A 76 5.70 3.32 23.23
C ALA A 76 5.41 4.52 22.30
N ALA A 77 4.75 5.56 22.80
CA ALA A 77 4.41 6.74 22.00
C ALA A 77 5.55 7.78 21.89
N THR A 78 6.48 7.82 22.86
CA THR A 78 7.41 8.96 23.01
C THR A 78 8.89 8.59 22.95
N THR A 79 9.21 7.32 22.69
CA THR A 79 10.59 6.85 22.59
C THR A 79 10.85 6.18 21.24
N VAL A 80 12.10 5.77 21.03
CA VAL A 80 12.54 4.99 19.86
C VAL A 80 11.70 3.72 19.66
N ALA A 81 11.07 3.22 20.73
CA ALA A 81 10.14 2.09 20.68
C ALA A 81 8.99 2.30 19.68
N TYR A 82 8.59 3.53 19.39
CA TYR A 82 7.58 3.80 18.34
C TYR A 82 8.06 3.30 16.98
N SER A 83 9.32 3.60 16.62
CA SER A 83 9.87 3.19 15.32
C SER A 83 9.91 1.67 15.20
N GLU A 84 10.37 0.99 16.26
CA GLU A 84 10.53 -0.46 16.27
C GLU A 84 9.18 -1.20 16.34
N TRP A 85 8.26 -0.76 17.19
CA TRP A 85 7.02 -1.51 17.47
C TRP A 85 5.84 -1.09 16.61
N ILE A 86 5.89 0.08 15.97
CA ILE A 86 4.76 0.66 15.24
C ILE A 86 5.15 0.95 13.81
N THR A 87 6.15 1.82 13.58
CA THR A 87 6.56 2.19 12.22
C THR A 87 7.00 0.97 11.41
N ASN A 88 7.97 0.20 11.91
CA ASN A 88 8.50 -0.94 11.18
C ASN A 88 7.45 -2.00 10.79
N PRO A 89 6.64 -2.53 11.73
CA PRO A 89 5.66 -3.55 11.37
C PRO A 89 4.53 -3.00 10.50
N LEU A 90 4.07 -1.76 10.69
CA LEU A 90 2.96 -1.20 9.91
C LEU A 90 3.39 -0.69 8.54
N PHE A 91 4.60 -0.16 8.41
CA PHE A 91 5.09 0.46 7.18
C PHE A 91 5.79 -0.52 6.24
N HIS A 92 6.52 -1.50 6.79
CA HIS A 92 7.24 -2.50 6.00
C HIS A 92 6.58 -3.87 6.07
N GLY A 93 6.41 -4.41 7.29
CA GLY A 93 6.04 -5.82 7.46
C GLY A 93 4.62 -6.16 6.98
N MET A 94 3.61 -5.40 7.41
CA MET A 94 2.21 -5.70 7.15
C MET A 94 1.80 -5.53 5.68
N PRO A 95 2.17 -4.43 4.99
CA PRO A 95 1.89 -4.29 3.55
C PRO A 95 2.42 -5.48 2.76
N ASP A 96 3.67 -5.88 3.01
CA ASP A 96 4.30 -6.99 2.28
C ASP A 96 3.65 -8.33 2.61
N ALA A 97 3.39 -8.60 3.89
CA ALA A 97 2.80 -9.86 4.33
C ALA A 97 1.37 -10.05 3.78
N ILE A 98 0.54 -9.01 3.85
CA ILE A 98 -0.86 -9.10 3.37
C ILE A 98 -0.89 -9.16 1.85
N SER A 99 -0.05 -8.38 1.16
CA SER A 99 0.02 -8.40 -0.30
C SER A 99 0.47 -9.76 -0.83
N GLN A 100 1.48 -10.38 -0.21
CA GLN A 100 1.93 -11.73 -0.57
C GLN A 100 0.88 -12.80 -0.27
N ALA A 101 0.23 -12.71 0.89
CA ALA A 101 -0.83 -13.65 1.27
C ALA A 101 -2.02 -13.58 0.29
N LEU A 102 -2.41 -12.38 -0.13
CA LEU A 102 -3.55 -12.17 -1.02
C LEU A 102 -3.21 -12.47 -2.49
N ALA A 103 -1.98 -12.19 -2.93
CA ALA A 103 -1.52 -12.52 -4.27
C ALA A 103 -1.18 -14.01 -4.46
N GLY A 104 -1.05 -14.78 -3.37
CA GLY A 104 -0.77 -16.22 -3.41
C GLY A 104 0.63 -16.59 -3.95
N LYS A 105 1.53 -15.62 -4.07
CA LYS A 105 2.89 -15.79 -4.60
C LYS A 105 3.87 -14.88 -3.86
N THR A 106 5.14 -15.26 -3.84
CA THR A 106 6.20 -14.42 -3.26
C THR A 106 6.41 -13.20 -4.15
N ILE A 107 6.31 -12.01 -3.56
CA ILE A 107 6.49 -10.73 -4.23
C ILE A 107 7.82 -10.15 -3.76
N THR A 108 8.76 -9.96 -4.69
CA THR A 108 10.09 -9.41 -4.38
C THR A 108 10.03 -7.91 -4.08
N SER A 109 9.20 -7.17 -4.83
CA SER A 109 8.85 -5.79 -4.51
C SER A 109 7.45 -5.46 -5.03
N VAL A 110 6.77 -4.51 -4.40
CA VAL A 110 5.46 -4.05 -4.88
C VAL A 110 5.52 -3.55 -6.33
N GLY A 111 6.58 -2.83 -6.68
CA GLY A 111 6.78 -2.33 -8.04
C GLY A 111 7.01 -3.44 -9.07
N SER A 112 7.65 -4.56 -8.69
CA SER A 112 7.89 -5.67 -9.62
C SER A 112 6.59 -6.33 -10.10
N VAL A 113 5.52 -6.29 -9.29
CA VAL A 113 4.20 -6.81 -9.71
C VAL A 113 3.65 -6.01 -10.91
N PHE A 114 3.88 -4.70 -10.95
CA PHE A 114 3.47 -3.85 -12.07
C PHE A 114 4.39 -3.99 -13.27
N ASP A 115 5.69 -4.21 -13.03
CA ASP A 115 6.65 -4.53 -14.10
C ASP A 115 6.32 -5.88 -14.77
N ASP A 116 5.96 -6.90 -14.00
CA ASP A 116 5.52 -8.21 -14.51
C ASP A 116 4.21 -8.08 -15.30
N TYR A 117 3.26 -7.32 -14.77
CA TYR A 117 1.99 -7.03 -15.44
C TYR A 117 2.22 -6.34 -16.79
N PHE A 118 3.02 -5.27 -16.81
CA PHE A 118 3.29 -4.52 -18.03
C PHE A 118 4.14 -5.33 -19.02
N GLY A 119 5.11 -6.08 -18.52
CA GLY A 119 6.02 -6.91 -19.32
C GLY A 119 5.32 -8.04 -20.09
N GLN A 120 4.16 -8.53 -19.63
CA GLN A 120 3.39 -9.50 -20.42
C GLN A 120 2.97 -8.96 -21.79
N VAL A 121 2.79 -7.65 -21.91
CA VAL A 121 2.35 -7.01 -23.15
C VAL A 121 3.43 -7.05 -24.22
N ASP A 122 4.72 -7.12 -23.83
CA ASP A 122 5.83 -7.24 -24.77
C ASP A 122 5.71 -8.50 -25.63
N SER A 123 5.30 -9.61 -25.03
CA SER A 123 5.14 -10.90 -25.73
C SER A 123 4.05 -10.80 -26.80
N LEU A 124 2.90 -10.20 -26.46
CA LEU A 124 1.82 -9.99 -27.42
C LEU A 124 2.21 -9.01 -28.53
N VAL A 125 2.85 -7.90 -28.18
CA VAL A 125 3.33 -6.91 -29.14
C VAL A 125 4.34 -7.53 -30.09
N LEU A 126 5.19 -8.45 -29.61
CA LEU A 126 6.13 -9.19 -30.45
C LEU A 126 5.42 -10.11 -31.45
N ILE A 127 4.36 -10.82 -31.03
CA ILE A 127 3.53 -11.64 -31.94
C ILE A 127 2.93 -10.76 -33.05
N ILE A 128 2.31 -9.64 -32.68
CA ILE A 128 1.70 -8.71 -33.64
C ILE A 128 2.74 -8.12 -34.61
N ARG A 129 3.91 -7.73 -34.10
CA ARG A 129 5.00 -7.18 -34.92
C ARG A 129 5.60 -8.23 -35.86
N THR A 130 5.69 -9.47 -35.43
CA THR A 130 6.17 -10.59 -36.25
C THR A 130 5.21 -10.85 -37.41
N GLU A 131 3.90 -10.87 -37.12
CA GLU A 131 2.87 -10.98 -38.16
C GLU A 131 2.92 -9.79 -39.13
N ALA A 132 3.04 -8.57 -38.60
CA ALA A 132 3.17 -7.35 -39.42
C ALA A 132 4.41 -7.38 -40.34
N ALA A 133 5.49 -8.04 -39.94
CA ALA A 133 6.72 -8.15 -40.73
C ALA A 133 6.56 -9.06 -41.97
N THR A 134 5.55 -9.93 -42.02
CA THR A 134 5.25 -10.76 -43.20
C THR A 134 4.70 -9.95 -44.37
N TYR A 135 4.16 -8.76 -44.10
CA TYR A 135 3.60 -7.86 -45.09
C TYR A 135 4.62 -6.82 -45.59
N LEU A 136 4.54 -6.51 -46.88
CA LEU A 136 5.29 -5.40 -47.50
C LEU A 136 4.90 -4.05 -46.87
N ASP A 137 5.82 -3.09 -46.86
CA ASP A 137 5.61 -1.77 -46.23
C ASP A 137 4.44 -0.97 -46.81
N ILE A 138 4.12 -1.20 -48.09
CA ILE A 138 3.03 -0.52 -48.80
C ILE A 138 1.66 -1.14 -48.47
N ASN A 139 1.63 -2.33 -47.85
CA ASN A 139 0.38 -3.00 -47.52
C ASN A 139 -0.33 -2.26 -46.36
N PRO A 140 -1.56 -1.73 -46.55
CA PRO A 140 -2.29 -1.02 -45.50
C PRO A 140 -2.55 -1.88 -44.26
N TRP A 141 -2.61 -3.21 -44.40
CA TRP A 141 -2.81 -4.13 -43.28
C TRP A 141 -1.66 -4.14 -42.28
N LYS A 142 -0.41 -3.93 -42.75
CA LYS A 142 0.76 -3.77 -41.88
C LYS A 142 0.59 -2.59 -40.93
N LEU A 143 0.06 -1.47 -41.44
CA LEU A 143 -0.19 -0.28 -40.65
C LEU A 143 -1.25 -0.55 -39.58
N VAL A 144 -2.32 -1.28 -39.91
CA VAL A 144 -3.34 -1.70 -38.94
C VAL A 144 -2.72 -2.51 -37.80
N LEU A 145 -1.92 -3.53 -38.09
CA LEU A 145 -1.26 -4.35 -37.06
C LEU A 145 -0.31 -3.53 -36.18
N LEU A 146 0.49 -2.63 -36.76
CA LEU A 146 1.38 -1.77 -35.98
C LEU A 146 0.61 -0.78 -35.10
N THR A 147 -0.50 -0.20 -35.59
CA THR A 147 -1.37 0.66 -34.77
C THR A 147 -2.02 -0.11 -33.63
N LEU A 148 -2.45 -1.36 -33.85
CA LEU A 148 -2.98 -2.23 -32.81
C LEU A 148 -1.93 -2.52 -31.73
N ALA A 149 -0.70 -2.84 -32.12
CA ALA A 149 0.40 -3.07 -31.18
C ALA A 149 0.68 -1.85 -30.30
N VAL A 150 0.72 -0.65 -30.89
CA VAL A 150 0.91 0.61 -30.15
C VAL A 150 -0.28 0.89 -29.22
N ALA A 151 -1.51 0.66 -29.68
CA ALA A 151 -2.71 0.89 -28.90
C ALA A 151 -2.76 -0.03 -27.66
N ILE A 152 -2.46 -1.33 -27.81
CA ILE A 152 -2.44 -2.28 -26.70
C ILE A 152 -1.33 -1.94 -25.70
N TYR A 153 -0.12 -1.62 -26.20
CA TYR A 153 1.00 -1.21 -25.36
C TYR A 153 0.67 0.05 -24.54
N GLY A 154 0.05 1.05 -25.18
CA GLY A 154 -0.41 2.27 -24.52
C GLY A 154 -1.51 2.02 -23.48
N LEU A 155 -2.49 1.18 -23.81
CA LEU A 155 -3.58 0.82 -22.90
C LEU A 155 -3.06 0.11 -21.64
N ALA A 156 -2.19 -0.88 -21.81
CA ALA A 156 -1.59 -1.61 -20.70
C ALA A 156 -0.68 -0.72 -19.85
N GLY A 157 0.09 0.17 -20.49
CA GLY A 157 0.93 1.15 -19.79
C GLY A 157 0.10 2.12 -18.95
N LEU A 158 -1.01 2.64 -19.48
CA LEU A 158 -1.93 3.49 -18.74
C LEU A 158 -2.58 2.75 -17.58
N SER A 159 -3.02 1.51 -17.81
CA SER A 159 -3.58 0.64 -16.77
C SER A 159 -2.60 0.41 -15.62
N ALA A 160 -1.37 -0.01 -15.93
CA ALA A 160 -0.32 -0.23 -14.95
C ALA A 160 0.02 1.06 -14.19
N ALA A 161 0.10 2.19 -14.89
CA ALA A 161 0.36 3.49 -14.29
C ALA A 161 -0.74 3.91 -13.30
N ILE A 162 -2.02 3.64 -13.61
CA ILE A 162 -3.14 3.96 -12.72
C ILE A 162 -3.07 3.11 -11.43
N GLY A 163 -2.96 1.79 -11.56
CA GLY A 163 -2.85 0.90 -10.39
C GLY A 163 -1.61 1.22 -9.54
N PHE A 164 -0.49 1.53 -10.19
CA PHE A 164 0.73 1.95 -9.52
C PHE A 164 0.56 3.29 -8.78
N ALA A 165 -0.07 4.28 -9.41
CA ALA A 165 -0.32 5.58 -8.79
C ALA A 165 -1.19 5.46 -7.52
N ILE A 166 -2.23 4.62 -7.55
CA ILE A 166 -3.07 4.33 -6.38
C ILE A 166 -2.23 3.68 -5.27
N THR A 167 -1.39 2.71 -5.61
CA THR A 167 -0.51 2.03 -4.65
C THR A 167 0.49 2.99 -4.01
N VAL A 168 1.11 3.84 -4.81
CA VAL A 168 2.03 4.89 -4.33
C VAL A 168 1.30 5.88 -3.43
N PHE A 169 0.10 6.32 -3.81
CA PHE A 169 -0.72 7.20 -2.98
C PHE A 169 -1.01 6.57 -1.62
N ALA A 170 -1.43 5.30 -1.60
CA ALA A 170 -1.70 4.55 -0.38
C ALA A 170 -0.47 4.47 0.53
N LYS A 171 0.71 4.19 -0.03
CA LYS A 171 1.98 4.12 0.69
C LYS A 171 2.40 5.48 1.27
N VAL A 172 2.27 6.55 0.49
CA VAL A 172 2.54 7.92 0.95
C VAL A 172 1.57 8.32 2.07
N ALA A 173 0.27 8.06 1.88
CA ALA A 173 -0.75 8.35 2.90
C ALA A 173 -0.49 7.57 4.19
N LEU A 174 -0.14 6.28 4.08
CA LEU A 174 0.26 5.43 5.20
C LEU A 174 1.46 6.04 5.96
N ALA A 175 2.50 6.49 5.26
CA ALA A 175 3.65 7.14 5.90
C ALA A 175 3.24 8.39 6.69
N VAL A 176 2.38 9.24 6.11
CA VAL A 176 1.88 10.45 6.79
C VAL A 176 1.05 10.10 8.02
N VAL A 177 0.14 9.12 7.91
CA VAL A 177 -0.70 8.70 9.04
C VAL A 177 0.14 8.07 10.15
N ILE A 178 1.16 7.25 9.81
CA ILE A 178 2.09 6.69 10.79
C ILE A 178 2.93 7.79 11.44
N ALA A 179 3.39 8.80 10.70
CA ALA A 179 4.14 9.90 11.27
C ALA A 179 3.34 10.67 12.35
N LEU A 180 2.02 10.76 12.19
CA LEU A 180 1.11 11.38 13.17
C LEU A 180 0.72 10.44 14.32
N GLY A 181 1.05 9.16 14.25
CA GLY A 181 0.59 8.16 15.21
C GLY A 181 1.01 8.40 16.67
N PRO A 182 2.17 9.01 17.01
CA PRO A 182 2.47 9.37 18.40
C PRO A 182 1.37 10.24 19.04
N ILE A 183 0.77 11.16 18.28
CA ILE A 183 -0.34 12.01 18.74
C ILE A 183 -1.59 11.17 19.02
N PHE A 184 -1.94 10.26 18.13
CA PHE A 184 -3.15 9.44 18.30
C PHE A 184 -3.00 8.40 19.41
N ILE A 185 -1.81 7.81 19.58
CA ILE A 185 -1.51 6.93 20.71
C ILE A 185 -1.55 7.71 22.01
N ALA A 186 -1.00 8.92 22.02
CA ALA A 186 -1.12 9.84 23.15
C ALA A 186 -2.58 10.09 23.55
N LEU A 187 -3.47 10.29 22.58
CA LEU A 187 -4.91 10.46 22.81
C LEU A 187 -5.61 9.18 23.29
N SER A 188 -5.05 7.99 23.07
CA SER A 188 -5.62 6.71 23.56
C SER A 188 -5.62 6.61 25.09
N LEU A 189 -4.73 7.38 25.72
CA LEU A 189 -4.51 7.46 27.16
C LEU A 189 -5.76 7.90 27.92
N PHE A 190 -6.50 8.86 27.36
CA PHE A 190 -7.72 9.40 27.95
C PHE A 190 -8.95 8.75 27.33
N GLU A 191 -9.91 8.37 28.16
CA GLU A 191 -11.13 7.69 27.69
C GLU A 191 -11.91 8.52 26.68
N THR A 192 -12.08 9.81 26.93
CA THR A 192 -12.81 10.74 26.07
C THR A 192 -12.22 10.87 24.66
N THR A 193 -10.89 10.77 24.53
CA THR A 193 -10.18 10.94 23.25
C THR A 193 -9.79 9.61 22.59
N ARG A 194 -10.04 8.47 23.24
CA ARG A 194 -9.65 7.15 22.73
C ARG A 194 -10.26 6.80 21.37
N ARG A 195 -11.43 7.36 21.04
CA ARG A 195 -12.05 7.19 19.71
C ARG A 195 -11.14 7.64 18.56
N PHE A 196 -10.29 8.65 18.78
CA PHE A 196 -9.38 9.15 17.75
C PHE A 196 -8.24 8.16 17.47
N PHE A 197 -7.77 7.44 18.49
CA PHE A 197 -6.81 6.35 18.31
C PHE A 197 -7.39 5.22 17.45
N TYR A 198 -8.62 4.79 17.72
CA TYR A 198 -9.26 3.76 16.92
C TYR A 198 -9.53 4.21 15.48
N GLY A 199 -9.91 5.48 15.29
CA GLY A 199 -10.04 6.07 13.95
C GLY A 199 -8.71 6.09 13.18
N TRP A 200 -7.62 6.49 13.85
CA TRP A 200 -6.28 6.45 13.28
C TRP A 200 -5.86 5.03 12.90
N LEU A 201 -6.05 4.07 13.82
CA LEU A 201 -5.70 2.67 13.56
C LEU A 201 -6.51 2.09 12.39
N GLY A 202 -7.80 2.40 12.33
CA GLY A 202 -8.66 2.04 11.21
C GLY A 202 -8.15 2.62 9.88
N GLN A 203 -7.69 3.87 9.88
CA GLN A 203 -7.11 4.51 8.70
C GLN A 203 -5.79 3.87 8.26
N VAL A 204 -4.92 3.51 9.22
CA VAL A 204 -3.67 2.78 8.94
C VAL A 204 -3.98 1.46 8.25
N PHE A 205 -4.88 0.65 8.83
CA PHE A 205 -5.28 -0.61 8.22
C PHE A 205 -5.97 -0.44 6.87
N ASN A 206 -6.78 0.61 6.71
CA ASN A 206 -7.42 0.91 5.43
C ASN A 206 -6.40 1.08 4.30
N TYR A 207 -5.33 1.85 4.51
CA TYR A 207 -4.28 2.02 3.49
C TYR A 207 -3.47 0.74 3.24
N ILE A 208 -3.17 -0.03 4.29
CA ILE A 208 -2.48 -1.32 4.15
C ILE A 208 -3.32 -2.29 3.32
N VAL A 209 -4.62 -2.40 3.62
CA VAL A 209 -5.55 -3.26 2.87
C VAL A 209 -5.72 -2.77 1.45
N LEU A 210 -5.83 -1.45 1.24
CA LEU A 210 -5.95 -0.88 -0.10
C LEU A 210 -4.73 -1.23 -0.95
N MET A 211 -3.51 -1.11 -0.41
CA MET A 211 -2.30 -1.58 -1.11
C MET A 211 -2.38 -3.06 -1.47
N ALA A 212 -2.73 -3.91 -0.49
CA ALA A 212 -2.78 -5.35 -0.71
C ALA A 212 -3.83 -5.74 -1.76
N VAL A 213 -5.00 -5.11 -1.74
CA VAL A 213 -6.07 -5.35 -2.72
C VAL A 213 -5.61 -4.96 -4.11
N ILE A 214 -4.99 -3.78 -4.29
CA ILE A 214 -4.48 -3.36 -5.59
C ILE A 214 -3.40 -4.34 -6.10
N ILE A 215 -2.46 -4.74 -5.24
CA ILE A 215 -1.41 -5.68 -5.61
C ILE A 215 -1.99 -7.05 -6.00
N ALA A 216 -2.97 -7.55 -5.25
CA ALA A 216 -3.65 -8.80 -5.57
C ALA A 216 -4.44 -8.71 -6.87
N ILE A 217 -5.12 -7.59 -7.13
CA ILE A 217 -5.80 -7.33 -8.41
C ILE A 217 -4.78 -7.32 -9.55
N THR A 218 -3.66 -6.61 -9.41
CA THR A 218 -2.61 -6.60 -10.44
C THR A 218 -2.08 -8.00 -10.70
N ALA A 219 -1.81 -8.79 -9.66
CA ALA A 219 -1.37 -10.18 -9.79
C ALA A 219 -2.41 -11.05 -10.50
N LEU A 220 -3.70 -10.89 -10.19
CA LEU A 220 -4.81 -11.61 -10.83
C LEU A 220 -4.95 -11.22 -12.30
N ILE A 221 -4.85 -9.93 -12.63
CA ILE A 221 -4.88 -9.45 -14.02
C ILE A 221 -3.71 -10.03 -14.80
N THR A 222 -2.53 -10.11 -14.18
CA THR A 222 -1.33 -10.72 -14.75
C THR A 222 -1.57 -12.21 -15.05
N ASP A 223 -2.20 -12.96 -14.13
CA ASP A 223 -2.51 -14.39 -14.36
C ASP A 223 -3.58 -14.59 -15.46
N LEU A 224 -4.59 -13.71 -15.51
CA LEU A 224 -5.58 -13.67 -16.60
C LEU A 224 -4.92 -13.30 -17.94
N GLY A 225 -3.98 -12.37 -17.95
CA GLY A 225 -3.21 -11.96 -19.12
C GLY A 225 -2.40 -13.12 -19.70
N ALA A 226 -1.75 -13.92 -18.86
CA ALA A 226 -1.03 -15.12 -19.28
C ALA A 226 -1.96 -16.17 -19.91
N THR A 227 -3.15 -16.34 -19.33
CA THR A 227 -4.18 -17.22 -19.89
C THR A 227 -4.67 -16.72 -21.25
N ALA A 228 -4.90 -15.41 -21.38
CA ALA A 228 -5.31 -14.77 -22.62
C ALA A 228 -4.23 -14.85 -23.71
N LEU A 229 -2.95 -14.72 -23.34
CA LEU A 229 -1.83 -14.89 -24.25
C LEU A 229 -1.77 -16.32 -24.81
N THR A 230 -1.93 -17.32 -23.95
CA THR A 230 -1.99 -18.74 -24.37
C THR A 230 -3.16 -19.00 -25.32
N ALA A 231 -4.32 -18.40 -25.06
CA ALA A 231 -5.48 -18.49 -25.94
C ALA A 231 -5.25 -17.78 -27.29
N ALA A 232 -4.55 -16.64 -27.28
CA ALA A 232 -4.19 -15.90 -28.49
C ALA A 232 -3.23 -16.70 -29.38
N GLU A 233 -2.24 -17.39 -28.80
CA GLU A 233 -1.32 -18.29 -29.53
C GLU A 233 -2.05 -19.49 -30.17
N GLY A 234 -3.14 -19.96 -29.57
CA GLY A 234 -3.99 -21.01 -30.13
C GLY A 234 -4.93 -20.54 -31.25
N THR A 235 -4.97 -19.24 -31.55
CA THR A 235 -5.88 -18.66 -32.55
C THR A 235 -5.13 -18.43 -33.87
N PRO A 236 -5.66 -18.85 -35.04
CA PRO A 236 -5.01 -18.63 -36.33
C PRO A 236 -4.89 -17.16 -36.71
N ASP A 237 -5.80 -16.32 -36.22
CA ASP A 237 -5.83 -14.88 -36.48
C ASP A 237 -5.27 -14.11 -35.28
N VAL A 238 -4.10 -13.51 -35.50
CA VAL A 238 -3.38 -12.69 -34.51
C VAL A 238 -4.20 -11.49 -34.06
N THR A 239 -5.05 -10.91 -34.92
CA THR A 239 -5.88 -9.76 -34.53
C THR A 239 -6.97 -10.16 -33.54
N ILE A 240 -7.58 -11.33 -33.70
CA ILE A 240 -8.59 -11.83 -32.76
C ILE A 240 -7.93 -12.14 -31.41
N GLY A 241 -6.76 -12.77 -31.41
CA GLY A 241 -6.00 -13.04 -30.18
C GLY A 241 -5.61 -11.75 -29.43
N ALA A 242 -5.14 -10.73 -30.16
CA ALA A 242 -4.79 -9.45 -29.60
C ALA A 242 -5.99 -8.68 -29.01
N VAL A 243 -7.15 -8.72 -29.68
CA VAL A 243 -8.39 -8.10 -29.18
C VAL A 243 -8.88 -8.81 -27.91
N LEU A 244 -8.84 -10.14 -27.86
CA LEU A 244 -9.21 -10.90 -26.65
C LEU A 244 -8.35 -10.50 -25.45
N PHE A 245 -7.02 -10.43 -25.63
CA PHE A 245 -6.12 -9.98 -24.57
C PHE A 245 -6.40 -8.54 -24.13
N ALA A 246 -6.65 -7.62 -25.08
CA ALA A 246 -6.98 -6.24 -24.77
C ALA A 246 -8.28 -6.12 -23.94
N VAL A 247 -9.28 -6.96 -24.20
CA VAL A 247 -10.52 -7.02 -23.41
C VAL A 247 -10.23 -7.47 -21.97
N TYR A 248 -9.39 -8.48 -21.77
CA TYR A 248 -9.03 -8.94 -20.42
C TYR A 248 -8.25 -7.88 -19.63
N ILE A 249 -7.29 -7.20 -20.27
CA ILE A 249 -6.58 -6.07 -19.66
C ILE A 249 -7.54 -4.92 -19.31
N PHE A 250 -8.46 -4.59 -20.22
CA PHE A 250 -9.42 -3.51 -19.99
C PHE A 250 -10.36 -3.83 -18.82
N LEU A 251 -10.91 -5.04 -18.78
CA LEU A 251 -11.72 -5.53 -17.66
C LEU A 251 -10.92 -5.53 -16.36
N GLY A 252 -9.66 -5.97 -16.40
CA GLY A 252 -8.73 -5.87 -15.27
C GLY A 252 -8.59 -4.44 -14.75
N THR A 253 -8.38 -3.49 -15.66
CA THR A 253 -8.18 -2.08 -15.35
C THR A 253 -9.40 -1.46 -14.66
N ILE A 254 -10.61 -1.90 -14.99
CA ILE A 254 -11.84 -1.42 -14.34
C ILE A 254 -11.82 -1.72 -12.83
N PHE A 255 -11.24 -2.85 -12.40
CA PHE A 255 -11.15 -3.19 -10.99
C PHE A 255 -10.28 -2.21 -10.20
N PHE A 256 -9.25 -1.61 -10.81
CA PHE A 256 -8.47 -0.56 -10.15
C PHE A 256 -9.29 0.71 -9.84
N PHE A 257 -10.36 0.97 -10.60
CA PHE A 257 -11.24 2.12 -10.35
C PHE A 257 -12.32 1.84 -9.28
N GLN A 258 -12.45 0.60 -8.81
CA GLN A 258 -13.44 0.19 -7.81
C GLN A 258 -12.84 -0.05 -6.42
N ALA A 259 -11.51 -0.11 -6.32
CA ALA A 259 -10.75 -0.29 -5.08
C ALA A 259 -10.48 1.05 -4.40
#